data_AF-A0A2N0HN21-F1
#
_entry.id   AF-A0A2N0HN21-F1
#
_cell.length_a   1.000
_cell.length_b   1.000
_cell.length_c   1.000
_cell.angle_alpha   90.00
_cell.angle_beta   90.00
_cell.angle_gamma   90.00
#
_symmetry.space_group_name_H-M   'P 1'
#
loop_
_entity.id
_entity.type
_entity.pdbx_description
1 polymer ?
#
loop_
_entity_poly.entity_id
_entity_poly.type
_entity_poly.pdbx_seq_one_letter_code
_entity_poly.pdbx_strand_id
1 'polypeptide(L)'
;MRISTTSSRTPSLKSVAIGAAVALLSGIAINSIAAAAPGAYDKQFLSKAADAGSTEIAASKVAQSKSSNAQVKTFADAMVADHTKVADELKQLASSKQIEVSDQPGKKHQAQIDKLSRLEGQSFDKEYAASIGVAAHQEAVKLFSDASQKASDPDIKAFAAKTLPALQHHLEMANTLHAALAK
;
A
#
# COMPACT_ATOMS: atom_id res chain seq x y z
N MET A 1 24.23 -3.84 -80.87
CA MET A 1 24.10 -2.73 -81.85
C MET A 1 22.63 -2.59 -82.21
N ARG A 2 22.07 -1.37 -82.12
CA ARG A 2 20.70 -0.94 -82.56
C ARG A 2 19.57 -1.45 -81.66
N ILE A 3 19.04 -0.65 -80.72
CA ILE A 3 18.04 0.43 -80.89
C ILE A 3 17.13 0.23 -82.11
N SER A 4 15.84 0.01 -81.87
CA SER A 4 14.75 0.63 -82.62
C SER A 4 13.41 0.47 -81.91
N THR A 5 12.91 1.60 -81.48
CA THR A 5 11.54 1.93 -81.05
C THR A 5 10.53 1.81 -82.18
N THR A 6 9.28 1.45 -81.87
CA THR A 6 8.12 2.07 -82.52
C THR A 6 7.01 2.33 -81.49
N SER A 7 6.70 3.61 -81.36
CA SER A 7 5.58 4.19 -80.62
C SER A 7 4.39 4.42 -81.54
N SER A 8 3.17 4.30 -81.02
CA SER A 8 1.91 5.01 -81.34
C SER A 8 0.73 4.11 -80.95
N ARG A 9 -0.40 4.53 -80.37
CA ARG A 9 -1.11 5.82 -80.36
C ARG A 9 -2.20 5.73 -79.25
N THR A 10 -2.38 6.75 -78.41
CA THR A 10 -3.60 7.01 -77.61
C THR A 10 -4.46 8.07 -78.35
N PRO A 11 -5.80 8.25 -78.14
CA PRO A 11 -6.50 8.65 -76.89
C PRO A 11 -7.85 7.89 -76.70
N SER A 12 -8.78 8.09 -75.76
CA SER A 12 -9.21 9.22 -74.93
C SER A 12 -10.08 8.70 -73.76
N LEU A 13 -10.06 9.44 -72.65
CA LEU A 13 -10.81 9.24 -71.39
C LEU A 13 -12.28 9.68 -71.49
N LYS A 14 -13.18 9.00 -70.73
CA LYS A 14 -14.32 9.61 -70.02
C LYS A 14 -14.64 8.87 -68.70
N SER A 15 -14.18 9.46 -67.61
CA SER A 15 -14.81 9.72 -66.29
C SER A 15 -15.87 8.80 -65.62
N VAL A 16 -15.53 8.41 -64.38
CA VAL A 16 -16.26 8.54 -63.08
C VAL A 16 -17.52 7.70 -62.79
N ALA A 17 -17.43 6.86 -61.73
CA ALA A 17 -18.30 6.82 -60.53
C ALA A 17 -17.79 5.71 -59.57
N ILE A 18 -17.04 6.03 -58.53
CA ILE A 18 -17.46 6.04 -57.10
C ILE A 18 -18.51 4.97 -56.74
N GLY A 19 -18.06 3.94 -56.01
CA GLY A 19 -18.90 3.02 -55.25
C GLY A 19 -18.16 2.62 -53.99
N ALA A 20 -18.38 3.37 -52.90
CA ALA A 20 -17.86 3.06 -51.57
C ALA A 20 -18.68 1.91 -50.96
N ALA A 21 -18.00 0.82 -50.57
CA ALA A 21 -18.56 -0.17 -49.66
C ALA A 21 -17.90 0.04 -48.28
N VAL A 22 -18.66 0.64 -47.38
CA VAL A 22 -18.28 0.87 -45.98
C VAL A 22 -18.31 -0.47 -45.24
N ALA A 23 -17.16 -0.94 -44.78
CA ALA A 23 -17.05 -2.04 -43.83
C ALA A 23 -17.48 -1.54 -42.45
N LEU A 24 -18.65 -1.98 -41.97
CA LEU A 24 -19.09 -1.77 -40.59
C LEU A 24 -18.37 -2.75 -39.66
N LEU A 25 -17.13 -2.42 -39.31
CA LEU A 25 -16.44 -2.97 -38.14
C LEU A 25 -16.94 -2.20 -36.91
N SER A 26 -17.92 -2.74 -36.20
CA SER A 26 -18.32 -2.23 -34.89
C SER A 26 -17.17 -2.46 -33.90
N GLY A 27 -16.30 -1.46 -33.77
CA GLY A 27 -15.28 -1.43 -32.72
C GLY A 27 -15.95 -1.37 -31.35
N ILE A 28 -15.75 -2.40 -30.54
CA ILE A 28 -16.04 -2.34 -29.11
C ILE A 28 -15.02 -1.36 -28.53
N ALA A 29 -15.45 -0.13 -28.27
CA ALA A 29 -14.67 0.81 -27.48
C ALA A 29 -14.56 0.23 -26.06
N ILE A 30 -13.43 -0.37 -25.74
CA ILE A 30 -13.07 -0.66 -24.36
C ILE A 30 -12.80 0.71 -23.74
N ASN A 31 -13.79 1.27 -23.05
CA ASN A 31 -13.57 2.41 -22.18
C ASN A 31 -12.64 1.95 -21.06
N SER A 32 -11.32 2.06 -21.29
CA SER A 32 -10.35 2.05 -20.21
C SER A 32 -10.66 3.25 -19.35
N ILE A 33 -11.39 3.03 -18.25
CA ILE A 33 -11.44 3.99 -17.15
C ILE A 33 -9.99 4.07 -16.67
N ALA A 34 -9.27 5.10 -17.13
CA ALA A 34 -8.00 5.45 -16.51
C ALA A 34 -8.28 5.58 -15.02
N ALA A 35 -7.61 4.77 -14.19
CA ALA A 35 -7.74 4.88 -12.74
C ALA A 35 -7.46 6.33 -12.38
N ALA A 36 -8.44 6.99 -11.74
CA ALA A 36 -8.27 8.37 -11.31
C ALA A 36 -7.04 8.45 -10.42
N ALA A 37 -6.19 9.46 -10.64
CA ALA A 37 -5.00 9.65 -9.82
C ALA A 37 -5.38 9.68 -8.32
N PRO A 38 -4.54 9.12 -7.42
CA PRO A 38 -4.88 9.02 -6.00
C PRO A 38 -5.31 10.36 -5.40
N GLY A 39 -6.45 10.32 -4.71
CA GLY A 39 -7.04 11.50 -4.08
C GLY A 39 -6.29 11.93 -2.82
N ALA A 40 -6.72 13.05 -2.23
CA ALA A 40 -6.17 13.53 -0.96
C ALA A 40 -6.31 12.50 0.19
N TYR A 41 -7.42 11.77 0.20
CA TYR A 41 -7.65 10.68 1.15
C TYR A 41 -6.63 9.55 1.01
N ASP A 42 -6.37 9.11 -0.22
CA ASP A 42 -5.41 8.03 -0.52
C ASP A 42 -3.99 8.39 -0.07
N LYS A 43 -3.56 9.63 -0.37
CA LYS A 43 -2.26 10.16 0.08
C LYS A 43 -2.16 10.21 1.61
N GLN A 44 -3.23 10.66 2.26
CA GLN A 44 -3.28 10.70 3.73
C GLN A 44 -3.23 9.30 4.34
N PHE A 45 -3.95 8.33 3.75
CA PHE A 45 -3.93 6.95 4.21
C PHE A 45 -2.52 6.36 4.12
N LEU A 46 -1.86 6.44 2.95
CA LEU A 46 -0.50 5.90 2.77
C LEU A 46 0.50 6.54 3.72
N SER A 47 0.43 7.87 3.90
CA SER A 47 1.30 8.58 4.84
C SER A 47 1.10 8.14 6.29
N LYS A 48 -0.16 7.98 6.74
CA LYS A 48 -0.47 7.52 8.10
C LYS A 48 -0.09 6.05 8.32
N ALA A 49 -0.34 5.19 7.33
CA ALA A 49 0.01 3.78 7.41
C ALA A 49 1.53 3.58 7.45
N ALA A 50 2.31 4.37 6.70
CA ALA A 50 3.77 4.32 6.74
C ALA A 50 4.33 4.78 8.11
N ASP A 51 3.78 5.87 8.66
CA ASP A 51 4.15 6.39 9.97
C ASP A 51 3.81 5.40 11.11
N ALA A 52 2.61 4.82 11.09
CA ALA A 52 2.19 3.81 12.05
C ALA A 52 3.06 2.54 11.95
N GLY A 53 3.23 1.98 10.75
CA GLY A 53 4.00 0.76 10.55
C GLY A 53 5.47 0.90 10.93
N SER A 54 6.12 2.01 10.56
CA SER A 54 7.51 2.27 10.97
C SER A 54 7.64 2.46 12.48
N THR A 55 6.64 3.05 13.14
CA THR A 55 6.57 3.18 14.60
C THR A 55 6.49 1.82 15.28
N GLU A 56 5.59 0.95 14.81
CA GLU A 56 5.40 -0.39 15.36
C GLU A 56 6.66 -1.25 15.18
N ILE A 57 7.34 -1.17 14.03
CA ILE A 57 8.62 -1.84 13.80
C ILE A 57 9.68 -1.33 14.77
N ALA A 58 9.85 -0.01 14.89
CA ALA A 58 10.87 0.59 15.74
C ALA A 58 10.64 0.25 17.22
N ALA A 59 9.41 0.39 17.71
CA ALA A 59 9.06 0.04 19.08
C ALA A 59 9.24 -1.46 19.37
N SER A 60 8.91 -2.32 18.41
CA SER A 60 9.07 -3.77 18.56
C SER A 60 10.54 -4.19 18.59
N LYS A 61 11.42 -3.53 17.83
CA LYS A 61 12.88 -3.71 17.97
C LYS A 61 13.39 -3.31 19.35
N VAL A 62 12.84 -2.25 19.94
CA VAL A 62 13.13 -1.91 21.35
C VAL A 62 12.67 -3.05 22.26
N ALA A 63 11.46 -3.60 22.07
CA ALA A 63 10.96 -4.72 22.88
C ALA A 63 11.80 -6.00 22.77
N GLN A 64 12.26 -6.36 21.57
CA GLN A 64 13.17 -7.49 21.35
C GLN A 64 14.45 -7.39 22.20
N SER A 65 14.99 -6.18 22.30
CA SER A 65 16.24 -5.92 23.04
C SER A 65 16.05 -5.75 24.55
N LYS A 66 14.95 -5.12 24.99
CA LYS A 66 14.75 -4.74 26.40
C LYS A 66 13.99 -5.77 27.22
N SER A 67 13.00 -6.45 26.64
CA SER A 67 12.15 -7.35 27.42
C SER A 67 12.91 -8.63 27.79
N SER A 68 12.65 -9.19 28.96
CA SER A 68 13.02 -10.56 29.33
C SER A 68 11.83 -11.52 29.23
N ASN A 69 10.62 -11.00 28.96
CA ASN A 69 9.40 -11.79 28.88
C ASN A 69 9.28 -12.47 27.49
N ALA A 70 9.21 -13.80 27.48
CA ALA A 70 9.15 -14.58 26.25
C ALA A 70 7.91 -14.28 25.39
N GLN A 71 6.77 -13.96 25.99
CA GLN A 71 5.54 -13.62 25.26
C GLN A 71 5.66 -12.24 24.59
N VAL A 72 6.28 -11.27 25.27
CA VAL A 72 6.56 -9.95 24.70
C VAL A 72 7.52 -10.07 23.52
N LYS A 73 8.60 -10.85 23.65
CA LYS A 73 9.54 -11.10 22.54
C LYS A 73 8.85 -11.77 21.36
N THR A 74 8.05 -12.81 21.61
CA THR A 74 7.30 -13.51 20.55
C THR A 74 6.37 -12.56 19.79
N PHE A 75 5.64 -11.70 20.50
CA PHE A 75 4.81 -10.68 19.87
C PHE A 75 5.66 -9.69 19.06
N ALA A 76 6.74 -9.17 19.64
CA ALA A 76 7.63 -8.22 18.97
C ALA A 76 8.28 -8.81 17.70
N ASP A 77 8.65 -10.09 17.71
CA ASP A 77 9.20 -10.79 16.55
C ASP A 77 8.19 -10.86 15.39
N ALA A 78 6.93 -11.21 15.70
CA ALA A 78 5.85 -11.20 14.71
C ALA A 78 5.61 -9.80 14.15
N MET A 79 5.56 -8.79 15.02
CA MET A 79 5.41 -7.39 14.64
C MET A 79 6.51 -6.93 13.67
N VAL A 80 7.78 -7.16 14.00
CA VAL A 80 8.89 -6.78 13.11
C VAL A 80 8.81 -7.52 11.78
N ALA A 81 8.58 -8.84 11.80
CA ALA A 81 8.58 -9.64 10.59
C ALA A 81 7.45 -9.25 9.63
N ASP A 82 6.23 -9.08 10.13
CA ASP A 82 5.07 -8.84 9.27
C ASP A 82 4.93 -7.38 8.89
N HIS A 83 5.16 -6.43 9.81
CA HIS A 83 5.07 -5.01 9.47
C HIS A 83 6.20 -4.58 8.52
N THR A 84 7.38 -5.22 8.57
CA THR A 84 8.44 -4.93 7.58
C THR A 84 7.99 -5.30 6.16
N LYS A 85 7.34 -6.47 5.97
CA LYS A 85 6.80 -6.86 4.66
C LYS A 85 5.73 -5.87 4.19
N VAL A 86 4.82 -5.46 5.08
CA VAL A 86 3.77 -4.49 4.77
C VAL A 86 4.37 -3.11 4.43
N ALA A 87 5.42 -2.69 5.13
CA ALA A 87 6.12 -1.44 4.85
C ALA A 87 6.79 -1.45 3.47
N ASP A 88 7.40 -2.56 3.07
CA ASP A 88 7.99 -2.74 1.74
C ASP A 88 6.92 -2.68 0.64
N GLU A 89 5.80 -3.39 0.82
CA GLU A 89 4.66 -3.34 -0.10
C GLU A 89 4.07 -1.92 -0.20
N LEU A 90 3.90 -1.24 0.93
CA LEU A 90 3.40 0.14 0.99
C LEU A 90 4.33 1.09 0.24
N LYS A 91 5.65 0.98 0.46
CA LYS A 91 6.65 1.83 -0.20
C LYS A 91 6.61 1.65 -1.70
N GLN A 92 6.56 0.40 -2.18
CA GLN A 92 6.44 0.10 -3.61
C GLN A 92 5.15 0.67 -4.20
N LEU A 93 4.02 0.48 -3.52
CA LEU A 93 2.74 1.04 -3.93
C LEU A 93 2.79 2.56 -4.01
N ALA A 94 3.26 3.23 -2.97
CA ALA A 94 3.40 4.69 -2.94
C ALA A 94 4.29 5.21 -4.07
N SER A 95 5.44 4.57 -4.31
CA SER A 95 6.33 4.91 -5.43
C SER A 95 5.65 4.73 -6.80
N SER A 96 4.90 3.65 -7.01
CA SER A 96 4.15 3.42 -8.28
C SER A 96 3.10 4.50 -8.56
N LYS A 97 2.65 5.17 -7.49
CA LYS A 97 1.67 6.26 -7.51
C LYS A 97 2.31 7.65 -7.43
N GLN A 98 3.65 7.73 -7.44
CA GLN A 98 4.42 8.97 -7.30
C GLN A 98 4.07 9.74 -6.01
N ILE A 99 3.82 8.99 -4.92
CA ILE A 99 3.55 9.52 -3.59
C ILE A 99 4.77 9.25 -2.73
N GLU A 100 5.35 10.31 -2.16
CA GLU A 100 6.42 10.20 -1.18
C GLU A 100 5.84 9.83 0.19
N VAL A 101 6.44 8.83 0.84
CA VAL A 101 6.12 8.40 2.20
C VAL A 101 7.41 8.26 3.00
N SER A 102 7.36 8.61 4.28
CA SER A 102 8.49 8.40 5.20
C SER A 102 8.61 6.91 5.54
N ASP A 103 9.84 6.39 5.61
CA ASP A 103 10.13 5.07 6.18
C ASP A 103 10.55 5.13 7.66
N GLN A 104 10.49 6.33 8.26
CA GLN A 104 10.77 6.57 9.67
C GLN A 104 9.53 7.07 10.43
N PRO A 105 9.44 6.80 11.74
CA PRO A 105 8.44 7.39 12.61
C PRO A 105 8.47 8.91 12.56
N GLY A 106 7.29 9.52 12.53
CA GLY A 106 7.12 10.96 12.73
C GLY A 106 7.54 11.37 14.14
N LYS A 107 7.84 12.67 14.33
CA LYS A 107 8.38 13.20 15.60
C LYS A 107 7.56 12.83 16.84
N LYS A 108 6.23 12.81 16.74
CA LYS A 108 5.36 12.44 17.87
C LYS A 108 5.50 10.96 18.24
N HIS A 109 5.51 10.07 17.25
CA HIS A 109 5.71 8.65 17.47
C HIS A 109 7.13 8.33 17.92
N GLN A 110 8.13 9.03 17.40
CA GLN A 110 9.50 8.91 17.92
C GLN A 110 9.56 9.28 19.41
N ALA A 111 8.91 10.36 19.84
CA ALA A 111 8.84 10.71 21.25
C ALA A 111 8.10 9.65 22.10
N GLN A 112 7.10 8.98 21.55
CA GLN A 112 6.44 7.85 22.21
C GLN A 112 7.40 6.66 22.37
N ILE A 113 8.16 6.31 21.33
CA ILE A 113 9.21 5.27 21.40
C ILE A 113 10.28 5.64 22.42
N ASP A 114 10.70 6.90 22.45
CA ASP A 114 11.69 7.41 23.41
C ASP A 114 11.17 7.32 24.85
N LYS A 115 9.88 7.58 25.08
CA LYS A 115 9.26 7.40 26.40
C LYS A 115 9.20 5.93 26.78
N LEU A 116 8.76 5.07 25.85
CA LEU A 116 8.68 3.63 26.06
C LEU A 116 10.06 3.04 26.40
N SER A 117 11.11 3.44 25.69
CA SER A 117 12.48 2.93 25.88
C SER A 117 13.12 3.30 27.23
N ARG A 118 12.57 4.28 27.95
CA ARG A 118 12.98 4.66 29.32
C ARG A 118 12.33 3.80 30.40
N LEU A 119 11.32 3.01 30.07
CA LEU A 119 10.73 2.05 31.00
C LEU A 119 11.58 0.78 31.03
N GLU A 120 11.50 0.05 32.15
CA GLU A 120 12.24 -1.19 32.35
C GLU A 120 11.32 -2.29 32.89
N GLY A 121 11.71 -3.55 32.66
CA GLY A 121 11.05 -4.73 33.20
C GLY A 121 9.55 -4.77 32.93
N GLN A 122 8.75 -5.11 33.95
CA GLN A 122 7.31 -5.28 33.80
C GLN A 122 6.59 -3.98 33.36
N SER A 123 7.11 -2.80 33.75
CA SER A 123 6.53 -1.53 33.33
C SER A 123 6.72 -1.30 31.82
N PHE A 124 7.88 -1.68 31.29
CA PHE A 124 8.12 -1.67 29.85
C PHE A 124 7.16 -2.63 29.13
N ASP A 125 7.09 -3.88 29.59
CA ASP A 125 6.28 -4.92 28.96
C ASP A 125 4.80 -4.52 28.89
N LYS A 126 4.26 -3.97 29.99
CA LYS A 126 2.87 -3.51 30.08
C LYS A 126 2.60 -2.33 29.15
N GLU A 127 3.46 -1.31 29.13
CA GLU A 127 3.28 -0.15 28.26
C GLU A 127 3.40 -0.52 26.78
N TYR A 128 4.33 -1.41 26.42
CA TYR A 128 4.48 -1.89 25.05
C TYR A 128 3.22 -2.64 24.59
N ALA A 129 2.72 -3.59 25.40
CA ALA A 129 1.51 -4.34 25.08
C ALA A 129 0.27 -3.43 25.00
N ALA A 130 0.15 -2.43 25.88
CA ALA A 130 -0.98 -1.51 25.90
C ALA A 130 -0.96 -0.52 24.73
N SER A 131 0.17 0.17 24.52
CA SER A 131 0.25 1.29 23.58
C SER A 131 0.55 0.85 22.15
N ILE A 132 1.54 -0.03 21.94
CA ILE A 132 1.95 -0.50 20.62
C ILE A 132 1.16 -1.74 20.21
N GLY A 133 0.87 -2.62 21.17
CA GLY A 133 -0.02 -3.75 20.95
C GLY A 133 -1.46 -3.30 20.75
N VAL A 134 -2.19 -2.98 21.82
CA VAL A 134 -3.64 -2.81 21.74
C VAL A 134 -4.05 -1.50 21.06
N ALA A 135 -3.59 -0.35 21.58
CA ALA A 135 -4.07 0.95 21.12
C ALA A 135 -3.71 1.23 19.65
N ALA A 136 -2.43 1.07 19.27
CA ALA A 136 -2.00 1.28 17.89
C ALA A 136 -2.72 0.35 16.90
N HIS A 137 -2.93 -0.93 17.24
CA HIS A 137 -3.63 -1.85 16.34
C HIS A 137 -5.13 -1.56 16.21
N GLN A 138 -5.79 -1.06 17.25
CA GLN A 138 -7.17 -0.59 17.13
C GLN A 138 -7.27 0.56 16.12
N GLU A 139 -6.33 1.52 16.19
CA GLU A 139 -6.26 2.62 15.24
C GLU A 139 -5.92 2.13 13.82
N ALA A 140 -4.98 1.20 13.68
CA ALA A 140 -4.59 0.61 12.40
C ALA A 140 -5.76 -0.16 11.76
N VAL A 141 -6.45 -1.03 12.51
CA VAL A 141 -7.64 -1.76 12.03
C VAL A 141 -8.70 -0.78 11.53
N LYS A 142 -8.94 0.31 12.27
CA LYS A 142 -9.87 1.34 11.83
C LYS A 142 -9.40 2.04 10.54
N LEU A 143 -8.13 2.43 10.48
CA LEU A 143 -7.54 3.12 9.33
C LEU A 143 -7.63 2.27 8.05
N PHE A 144 -7.28 0.99 8.14
CA PHE A 144 -7.29 0.06 7.01
C PHE A 144 -8.72 -0.35 6.62
N SER A 145 -9.63 -0.52 7.59
CA SER A 145 -11.05 -0.74 7.32
C SER A 145 -11.68 0.44 6.58
N ASP A 146 -11.41 1.67 7.04
CA ASP A 146 -11.87 2.89 6.36
C ASP A 146 -11.30 2.96 4.93
N ALA A 147 -10.01 2.71 4.74
CA ALA A 147 -9.37 2.81 3.44
C ALA A 147 -9.85 1.74 2.44
N SER A 148 -10.13 0.51 2.92
CA SER A 148 -10.71 -0.56 2.11
C SER A 148 -12.07 -0.20 1.51
N GLN A 149 -12.77 0.79 2.08
CA GLN A 149 -14.07 1.26 1.61
C GLN A 149 -13.95 2.59 0.84
N LYS A 150 -13.18 3.54 1.40
CA LYS A 150 -13.17 4.95 1.00
C LYS A 150 -12.08 5.30 -0.01
N ALA A 151 -11.02 4.51 -0.14
CA ALA A 151 -9.95 4.82 -1.08
C ALA A 151 -10.51 4.94 -2.51
N SER A 152 -10.02 5.92 -3.26
CA SER A 152 -10.42 6.12 -4.66
C SER A 152 -9.57 5.31 -5.62
N ASP A 153 -8.27 5.19 -5.35
CA ASP A 153 -7.37 4.36 -6.13
C ASP A 153 -7.61 2.86 -5.83
N PRO A 154 -7.84 2.02 -6.86
CA PRO A 154 -8.18 0.62 -6.67
C PRO A 154 -7.04 -0.21 -6.06
N ASP A 155 -5.78 0.13 -6.31
CA ASP A 155 -4.63 -0.60 -5.76
C ASP A 155 -4.44 -0.27 -4.28
N ILE A 156 -4.65 1.00 -3.91
CA ILE A 156 -4.63 1.44 -2.50
C ILE A 156 -5.78 0.81 -1.72
N LYS A 157 -6.97 0.74 -2.32
CA LYS A 157 -8.12 0.04 -1.74
C LYS A 157 -7.82 -1.45 -1.52
N ALA A 158 -7.26 -2.12 -2.53
CA ALA A 158 -6.93 -3.53 -2.47
C ALA A 158 -5.83 -3.82 -1.43
N PHE A 159 -4.80 -2.98 -1.36
CA PHE A 159 -3.77 -3.06 -0.33
C PHE A 159 -4.37 -2.95 1.07
N ALA A 160 -5.26 -1.99 1.31
CA ALA A 160 -5.91 -1.83 2.60
C ALA A 160 -6.73 -3.07 2.98
N ALA A 161 -7.52 -3.60 2.03
CA ALA A 161 -8.33 -4.80 2.24
C ALA A 161 -7.48 -6.06 2.49
N LYS A 162 -6.38 -6.23 1.75
CA LYS A 162 -5.45 -7.37 1.90
C LYS A 162 -4.76 -7.38 3.26
N THR A 163 -4.39 -6.22 3.77
CA THR A 163 -3.60 -6.10 5.02
C THR A 163 -4.48 -6.16 6.28
N LEU A 164 -5.76 -5.77 6.18
CA LEU A 164 -6.67 -5.69 7.32
C LEU A 164 -6.76 -6.98 8.18
N PRO A 165 -6.86 -8.19 7.62
CA PRO A 165 -6.95 -9.41 8.43
C PRO A 165 -5.70 -9.65 9.30
N ALA A 166 -4.50 -9.31 8.82
CA ALA A 166 -3.28 -9.44 9.61
C ALA A 166 -3.29 -8.48 10.81
N LEU A 167 -3.72 -7.24 10.61
CA LEU A 167 -3.85 -6.25 11.69
C LEU A 167 -4.88 -6.68 12.74
N GLN A 168 -5.99 -7.30 12.32
CA GLN A 168 -6.98 -7.86 13.24
C GLN A 168 -6.38 -9.01 14.06
N HIS A 169 -5.62 -9.90 13.41
CA HIS A 169 -4.94 -10.99 14.11
C HIS A 169 -3.89 -10.47 15.12
N HIS A 170 -3.09 -9.48 14.73
CA HIS A 170 -2.13 -8.86 15.66
C HIS A 170 -2.82 -8.16 16.83
N LEU A 171 -3.99 -7.55 16.62
CA LEU A 171 -4.81 -7.00 17.72
C LEU A 171 -5.29 -8.11 18.68
N GLU A 172 -5.68 -9.28 18.19
CA GLU A 172 -6.03 -10.43 19.04
C GLU A 172 -4.84 -10.92 19.86
N MET A 173 -3.66 -11.02 19.23
CA MET A 173 -2.41 -11.35 19.90
C MET A 173 -2.07 -10.32 20.98
N ALA A 174 -2.21 -9.03 20.68
CA ALA A 174 -1.94 -7.93 21.60
C ALA A 174 -2.88 -7.96 22.82
N ASN A 175 -4.18 -8.20 22.61
CA ASN A 175 -5.14 -8.35 23.71
C ASN A 175 -4.80 -9.54 24.60
N THR A 176 -4.40 -10.67 24.01
CA THR A 176 -3.97 -11.86 24.75
C THR A 176 -2.72 -11.57 25.59
N LEU A 177 -1.72 -10.92 24.99
CA LEU A 177 -0.49 -10.52 25.69
C LEU A 177 -0.80 -9.55 26.84
N HIS A 178 -1.59 -8.50 26.57
CA HIS A 178 -1.94 -7.49 27.56
C HIS A 178 -2.69 -8.11 28.75
N ALA A 179 -3.62 -9.03 28.50
CA ALA A 179 -4.31 -9.76 29.56
C ALA A 179 -3.38 -10.69 30.36
N ALA A 180 -2.38 -11.30 29.73
CA ALA A 180 -1.39 -12.14 30.41
C ALA A 180 -0.48 -11.32 31.34
N LEU A 181 -0.12 -10.10 30.94
CA LEU A 181 0.73 -9.18 31.72
C LEU A 181 -0.01 -8.48 32.88
N ALA A 182 -1.33 -8.50 32.87
CA ALA A 182 -2.17 -7.93 33.94
C ALA A 182 -2.31 -8.85 35.17
N LYS A 183 -1.90 -10.11 35.05
CA LYS A 183 -1.87 -11.09 36.14
C LYS A 183 -0.63 -10.90 37.02
#